data_AF-A0A419KVJ6-F1
#
_entry.id   AF-A0A419KVJ6-F1
#
_cell.length_a   1.000
_cell.length_b   1.000
_cell.length_c   1.000
_cell.angle_alpha   90.00
_cell.angle_beta   90.00
_cell.angle_gamma   90.00
#
_symmetry.space_group_name_H-M   'P 1'
#
loop_
_entity.id
_entity.type
_entity.pdbx_description
1 polymer ?
#
loop_
_entity_poly.entity_id
_entity_poly.type
_entity_poly.pdbx_seq_one_letter_code
_entity_poly.pdbx_strand_id
1 'polypeptide(L)' 'MDRETCPRCGSKYVNYLGYCLNCGYEDRLVCPRCGSTNLTKDGVVRLSDGTVKQRYRCKDCGRKFRVEETG' A
#
# COMPACT_ATOMS: atom_id res chain seq x y z
N MET A 1 11.05 -7.40 11.94
CA MET A 1 10.53 -6.70 13.13
C MET A 1 9.03 -6.48 12.94
N ASP A 2 8.24 -7.41 13.46
CA ASP A 2 7.19 -7.11 14.44
C ASP A 2 6.22 -5.96 14.06
N ARG A 3 5.38 -6.16 13.02
CA ARG A 3 4.13 -5.38 12.88
C ARG A 3 3.10 -5.87 13.90
N GLU A 4 3.44 -5.81 15.19
CA GLU A 4 2.58 -6.23 16.29
C GLU A 4 1.40 -5.28 16.48
N THR A 5 1.48 -4.08 15.91
CA THR A 5 0.58 -2.98 16.23
C THR A 5 0.07 -2.27 14.97
N CYS A 6 -1.23 -1.99 14.92
CA CYS A 6 -1.85 -1.24 13.84
C CYS A 6 -1.30 0.20 13.77
N PRO A 7 -0.81 0.68 12.61
CA PRO A 7 -0.22 2.02 12.48
C PRO A 7 -1.24 3.15 12.63
N ARG A 8 -2.55 2.86 12.53
CA ARG A 8 -3.60 3.87 12.70
C ARG A 8 -4.02 4.05 14.16
N CYS A 9 -4.21 2.96 14.91
CA CYS A 9 -4.87 3.02 16.21
C CYS A 9 -4.07 2.40 17.37
N GLY A 10 -2.87 1.88 17.12
CA GLY A 10 -2.05 1.32 18.19
C GLY A 10 -2.56 -0.02 18.76
N SER A 11 -3.58 -0.63 18.16
CA SER A 11 -4.11 -1.92 18.64
C SER A 11 -3.27 -3.09 18.15
N LYS A 12 -3.14 -4.12 18.99
CA LYS A 12 -2.46 -5.37 18.61
C LYS A 12 -3.15 -5.99 17.40
N TYR A 13 -2.38 -6.30 16.35
CA TYR A 13 -2.90 -6.85 15.11
C TYR A 13 -3.48 -8.25 15.35
N VAL A 14 -4.66 -8.54 14.78
CA VAL A 14 -5.37 -9.81 15.04
C VAL A 14 -5.56 -10.67 13.80
N ASN A 15 -4.98 -10.33 12.63
CA ASN A 15 -5.02 -11.28 11.52
C ASN A 15 -3.79 -11.27 10.60
N TYR A 16 -3.61 -12.41 9.95
CA TYR A 16 -2.61 -12.66 8.90
C TYR A 16 -2.94 -11.95 7.57
N LEU A 17 -4.07 -11.24 7.48
CA LEU A 17 -4.61 -10.67 6.23
C LEU A 17 -4.37 -9.17 6.07
N GLY A 18 -3.74 -8.50 7.04
CA GLY A 18 -3.53 -7.08 6.90
C GLY A 18 -4.77 -6.24 7.22
N TYR A 19 -5.67 -6.66 8.13
CA TYR A 19 -6.85 -5.90 8.54
C TYR A 19 -6.98 -5.73 10.06
N CYS A 20 -7.31 -4.52 10.52
CA CYS A 20 -7.51 -4.17 11.92
C CYS A 20 -9.00 -4.15 12.27
N LEU A 21 -9.44 -5.11 13.10
CA LEU A 21 -10.83 -5.21 13.57
C LEU A 21 -11.28 -4.05 14.47
N ASN A 22 -10.34 -3.32 15.12
CA ASN A 22 -10.70 -2.23 16.01
C ASN A 22 -11.07 -0.94 15.26
N CYS A 23 -10.32 -0.59 14.21
CA CYS A 23 -10.51 0.70 13.51
C CYS A 23 -10.79 0.56 12.00
N GLY A 24 -10.90 -0.66 11.49
CA GLY A 24 -11.10 -0.94 10.06
C GLY A 24 -9.91 -0.58 9.17
N TYR A 25 -8.72 -0.35 9.74
CA TYR A 25 -7.51 -0.13 8.93
C TYR A 25 -7.18 -1.39 8.14
N GLU A 26 -6.89 -1.23 6.86
CA GLU A 26 -6.51 -2.31 5.97
C GLU A 26 -5.24 -1.91 5.22
N ASP A 27 -4.23 -2.78 5.25
CA ASP A 27 -2.98 -2.62 4.50
C ASP A 27 -3.22 -2.99 3.04
N ARG A 28 -4.05 -2.20 2.35
CA ARG A 28 -4.31 -2.34 0.92
C ARG A 28 -3.70 -1.21 0.13
N LEU A 29 -3.16 -1.59 -1.01
CA LEU A 29 -2.71 -0.64 -2.01
C LEU A 29 -3.90 0.09 -2.62
N VAL A 30 -3.98 1.40 -2.39
CA VAL A 30 -5.02 2.30 -2.95
C VAL A 30 -4.39 3.45 -3.72
N CYS A 31 -5.18 4.06 -4.61
CA CYS A 31 -4.76 5.26 -5.32
C CYS A 31 -4.62 6.44 -4.34
N PRO A 32 -3.44 7.06 -4.21
CA PRO A 32 -3.23 8.17 -3.27
C PRO A 32 -4.00 9.44 -3.65
N ARG A 33 -4.56 9.50 -4.87
CA ARG A 33 -5.34 10.65 -5.33
C ARG A 33 -6.84 10.52 -5.05
N CYS A 34 -7.40 9.31 -5.15
CA CYS A 34 -8.85 9.10 -5.11
C CYS A 34 -9.31 7.95 -4.20
N GLY A 35 -8.38 7.23 -3.57
CA GLY A 35 -8.68 6.10 -2.70
C GLY A 35 -9.09 4.81 -3.43
N SER A 36 -9.20 4.81 -4.77
CA SER A 36 -9.61 3.61 -5.50
C SER A 36 -8.63 2.44 -5.36
N THR A 37 -9.16 1.24 -5.21
CA THR A 37 -8.44 -0.04 -5.24
C THR A 37 -8.27 -0.61 -6.66
N ASN A 38 -8.90 -0.01 -7.67
CA ASN A 38 -8.83 -0.46 -9.06
C ASN A 38 -7.53 0.04 -9.73
N LEU A 39 -6.46 -0.71 -9.48
CA LEU A 39 -5.10 -0.38 -9.86
C LEU A 39 -4.53 -1.43 -10.82
N THR A 40 -3.78 -0.98 -11.82
CA THR A 40 -3.01 -1.85 -12.72
C THR A 40 -1.52 -1.58 -12.58
N LYS A 41 -0.69 -2.61 -12.72
CA LYS A 41 0.77 -2.45 -12.83
C LYS A 41 1.10 -1.68 -14.12
N ASP A 42 2.00 -0.68 -14.04
CA ASP A 42 2.43 0.23 -15.14
C ASP A 42 3.97 0.21 -15.28
N GLY A 43 4.54 -1.00 -15.15
CA GLY A 43 5.97 -1.27 -15.20
C GLY A 43 6.74 -0.85 -13.93
N VAL A 44 8.04 -1.11 -13.93
CA VAL A 44 8.92 -0.81 -12.79
C VAL A 44 9.81 0.40 -13.07
N VAL A 45 10.31 1.02 -12.01
CA VAL A 45 11.41 1.99 -12.07
C VAL A 45 12.60 1.45 -11.32
N ARG A 46 13.78 1.57 -11.91
CA ARG A 46 15.05 1.30 -11.25
C ARG A 46 15.57 2.62 -10.68
N LEU A 47 15.81 2.65 -9.38
CA LEU A 47 16.37 3.79 -8.68
C LEU A 47 17.90 3.70 -8.67
N SER A 48 18.56 4.82 -8.41
CA SER A 48 20.03 4.94 -8.46
C SER A 48 20.73 4.08 -7.40
N ASP A 49 20.05 3.77 -6.29
CA ASP A 49 20.51 2.87 -5.23
C ASP A 49 20.35 1.38 -5.58
N GLY A 50 19.88 1.06 -6.79
CA GLY A 50 19.67 -0.32 -7.25
C GLY A 50 18.28 -0.89 -6.94
N THR A 51 17.48 -0.21 -6.13
CA THR A 51 16.11 -0.65 -5.80
C THR A 51 15.19 -0.59 -7.02
N VAL A 52 14.37 -1.64 -7.18
CA VAL A 52 13.35 -1.72 -8.24
C VAL A 52 11.97 -1.51 -7.63
N LYS A 53 11.35 -0.34 -7.89
CA LYS A 53 9.99 -0.03 -7.39
C LYS A 53 8.94 -0.29 -8.47
N GLN A 54 7.86 -0.97 -8.11
CA GLN A 54 6.71 -1.15 -9.00
C GLN A 54 5.90 0.14 -9.14
N ARG A 55 5.50 0.48 -10.38
CA ARG A 55 4.55 1.55 -10.66
C ARG A 55 3.16 0.98 -10.85
N TYR A 56 2.17 1.76 -10.41
CA TYR A 56 0.77 1.49 -10.58
C TYR A 56 0.07 2.65 -11.26
N ARG A 57 -0.99 2.34 -11.98
CA ARG A 57 -1.92 3.29 -12.57
C ARG A 57 -3.32 2.99 -12.04
N CYS A 58 -3.98 3.99 -11.51
CA CYS A 58 -5.40 3.92 -11.17
C CYS A 58 -6.25 3.94 -12.43
N LYS A 59 -7.19 2.98 -12.55
CA LYS A 59 -8.10 2.88 -13.68
C LYS A 59 -9.22 3.92 -13.64
N ASP A 60 -9.63 4.38 -12.46
CA ASP A 60 -10.72 5.36 -12.32
C ASP A 60 -10.26 6.80 -12.57
N CYS A 61 -9.16 7.23 -11.92
CA CYS A 61 -8.68 8.62 -12.02
C CYS A 61 -7.45 8.81 -12.92
N GLY A 62 -6.92 7.73 -13.50
CA GLY A 62 -5.75 7.74 -14.40
C GLY A 62 -4.41 8.03 -13.72
N ARG A 63 -4.37 8.27 -12.41
CA ARG A 63 -3.14 8.64 -11.69
C ARG A 63 -2.12 7.51 -11.71
N LYS A 64 -0.88 7.85 -12.07
CA LYS A 64 0.28 6.97 -11.92
C LYS A 64 1.03 7.27 -10.63
N PHE A 65 1.47 6.24 -9.93
CA PHE A 65 2.24 6.37 -8.69
C PHE A 65 3.11 5.13 -8.46
N ARG A 66 4.03 5.24 -7.51
CA ARG A 66 4.91 4.14 -7.07
C ARG A 66 4.45 3.69 -5.70
N VAL A 67 4.51 2.40 -5.43
CA VAL A 67 4.42 1.92 -4.05
C VAL A 67 5.76 2.14 -3.37
N GLU A 68 5.71 2.70 -2.18
CA GLU A 68 6.83 2.59 -1.26
C GLU A 68 6.61 1.25 -0.55
N GLU A 69 7.54 0.32 -0.69
CA GLU A 69 7.52 -0.88 0.13
C GLU A 69 7.61 -0.40 1.57
N THR A 70 6.48 -0.48 2.27
CA THR A 70 6.49 -0.32 3.71
C THR A 70 7.11 -1.61 4.21
N GLY A 71 8.37 -1.55 4.66
CA GLY A 71 9.04 -2.64 5.37
C GLY A 71 8.35 -2.98 6.69
#